data_AF-A0A1D1ZKD7-F1
#
_entry.id   AF-A0A1D1ZKD7-F1
#
_cell.length_a   1.000
_cell.length_b   1.000
_cell.length_c   1.000
_cell.angle_alpha   90.00
_cell.angle_beta   90.00
_cell.angle_gamma   90.00
#
_symmetry.space_group_name_H-M   'P 1'
#
loop_
_entity.id
_entity.type
_entity.pdbx_description
1 polymer ?
#
loop_
_entity_poly.entity_id
_entity_poly.type
_entity_poly.pdbx_seq_one_letter_code
_entity_poly.pdbx_strand_id
1 'polypeptide(L)'
;MFLKEQLHIGGGEGQEEEEEGLGQPPPHPQDAAAVGELVASFNHRRMYREVTLALRSALRDAVAEFSFLRLRGLRNLLKSLQSFAKNDVITPLFRQSQSVPELQVVPVLFQNTLKQYKDEPVFNLDDIFGVEPLKISSPAADSEVALALRVLEGCCLLHSESRDLAQQLNAVKEFEACRGIEKIAELMKDEQVDESV
;
A
#
# COMPACT_ATOMS: atom_id res chain seq x y z
N MET A 1 30.24 -46.26 81.55
CA MET A 1 31.70 -46.22 81.31
C MET A 1 31.89 -45.82 79.85
N PHE A 2 32.55 -44.72 79.47
CA PHE A 2 33.26 -43.70 80.25
C PHE A 2 32.84 -42.27 79.84
N LEU A 3 33.42 -41.28 80.53
CA LEU A 3 33.01 -39.88 80.66
C LEU A 3 33.78 -38.94 79.69
N LYS A 4 33.13 -37.85 79.24
CA LYS A 4 33.66 -36.44 79.16
C LYS A 4 34.89 -36.17 78.22
N GLU A 5 35.26 -34.95 77.79
CA GLU A 5 34.89 -33.57 78.17
C GLU A 5 35.07 -32.54 77.01
N GLN A 6 34.14 -31.59 76.91
CA GLN A 6 34.16 -30.17 76.43
C GLN A 6 35.43 -29.48 75.86
N LEU A 7 35.21 -28.48 74.96
CA LEU A 7 35.48 -27.01 75.08
C LEU A 7 35.06 -26.31 73.73
N HIS A 8 34.29 -25.20 73.60
CA HIS A 8 34.47 -23.76 73.99
C HIS A 8 35.57 -23.02 73.18
N ILE A 9 35.40 -21.81 72.56
CA ILE A 9 34.36 -20.73 72.55
C ILE A 9 34.33 -19.99 71.18
N GLY A 10 33.15 -19.47 70.73
CA GLY A 10 33.01 -18.33 69.78
C GLY A 10 33.11 -18.66 68.27
N GLY A 11 32.54 -17.90 67.33
CA GLY A 11 31.92 -16.57 67.39
C GLY A 11 32.34 -15.78 66.14
N GLY A 12 31.43 -15.56 65.19
CA GLY A 12 31.76 -14.92 63.91
C GLY A 12 30.54 -14.86 62.99
N GLU A 13 29.94 -13.67 62.91
CA GLU A 13 28.81 -13.39 62.04
C GLU A 13 29.28 -13.32 60.59
N GLY A 14 28.84 -14.28 59.78
CA GLY A 14 28.86 -14.21 58.33
C GLY A 14 27.44 -14.19 57.82
N GLN A 15 26.80 -13.01 57.83
CA GLN A 15 25.61 -12.82 57.02
C GLN A 15 26.06 -12.82 55.56
N GLU A 16 25.93 -13.97 54.90
CA GLU A 16 25.73 -13.97 53.46
C GLU A 16 24.36 -13.34 53.23
N GLU A 17 24.37 -12.05 52.90
CA GLU A 17 23.21 -11.37 52.37
C GLU A 17 22.88 -12.01 51.01
N GLU A 18 22.04 -13.05 51.04
CA GLU A 18 21.26 -13.41 49.86
C GLU A 18 20.41 -12.18 49.51
N GLU A 19 20.92 -11.41 48.55
CA GLU A 19 20.21 -10.33 47.91
C GLU A 19 18.94 -10.94 47.30
N GLU A 20 17.82 -10.85 48.02
CA GLU A 20 16.48 -11.15 47.52
C GLU A 20 16.18 -10.16 46.39
N GLY A 21 16.72 -10.47 45.20
CA GLY A 21 16.39 -9.80 43.97
C GLY A 21 14.88 -9.88 43.83
N LEU A 22 14.23 -8.71 43.89
CA LEU A 22 12.78 -8.52 43.77
C LEU A 22 12.30 -9.05 42.41
N GLY A 23 12.14 -10.37 42.35
CA GLY A 23 11.57 -11.09 41.23
C GLY A 23 10.16 -10.59 41.05
N GLN A 24 9.94 -9.79 40.01
CA GLN A 24 8.62 -9.32 39.65
C GLN A 24 7.69 -10.53 39.58
N PRO A 25 6.52 -10.50 40.26
CA PRO A 25 5.59 -11.62 40.19
C PRO A 25 5.26 -11.88 38.71
N PRO A 26 5.16 -13.16 38.29
CA PRO A 26 4.93 -13.48 36.89
C PRO A 26 3.67 -12.76 36.41
N PRO A 27 3.72 -12.05 35.27
CA PRO A 27 2.64 -11.15 34.85
C PRO A 27 1.32 -11.91 34.78
N HIS A 28 0.25 -11.32 35.31
CA HIS A 28 -1.04 -11.98 35.28
C HIS A 28 -1.44 -12.24 33.83
N PRO A 29 -2.06 -13.40 33.50
CA PRO A 29 -2.39 -13.74 32.11
C PRO A 29 -3.25 -12.70 31.38
N GLN A 30 -4.02 -11.91 32.14
CA GLN A 30 -4.82 -10.79 31.62
C GLN A 30 -3.95 -9.60 31.18
N ASP A 31 -2.90 -9.26 31.93
CA ASP A 31 -1.99 -8.15 31.59
C ASP A 31 -1.17 -8.48 30.33
N ALA A 32 -0.68 -9.72 30.24
CA ALA A 32 0.03 -10.21 29.05
C ALA A 32 -0.86 -10.18 27.79
N ALA A 33 -2.14 -10.54 27.92
CA ALA A 33 -3.11 -10.46 26.82
C ALA A 33 -3.39 -9.01 26.41
N ALA A 34 -3.60 -8.10 27.37
CA ALA A 34 -3.84 -6.68 27.11
C ALA A 34 -2.65 -5.99 26.41
N VAL A 35 -1.42 -6.31 26.81
CA VAL A 35 -0.21 -5.83 26.12
C VAL A 35 -0.13 -6.38 24.69
N GLY A 36 -0.48 -7.66 24.49
CA GLY A 36 -0.55 -8.28 23.16
C GLY A 36 -1.54 -7.58 22.21
N GLU A 37 -2.75 -7.28 22.70
CA GLU A 37 -3.76 -6.53 21.94
C GLU A 37 -3.27 -5.11 21.59
N LEU A 38 -2.65 -4.41 22.54
CA LEU A 38 -2.11 -3.07 22.32
C LEU A 38 -1.00 -3.07 21.25
N VAL A 39 -0.09 -4.05 21.28
CA VAL A 39 0.95 -4.23 20.25
C VAL A 39 0.34 -4.55 18.89
N ALA A 40 -0.68 -5.41 18.83
CA ALA A 40 -1.42 -5.70 17.59
C ALA A 40 -2.09 -4.44 17.01
N SER A 41 -2.70 -3.61 17.86
CA SER A 41 -3.32 -2.33 17.48
C SER A 41 -2.31 -1.32 16.92
N PHE A 42 -1.12 -1.19 17.55
CA PHE A 42 -0.04 -0.37 17.02
C PHE A 42 0.49 -0.87 15.68
N ASN A 43 0.69 -2.19 15.53
CA ASN A 43 1.12 -2.79 14.26
C ASN A 43 0.08 -2.59 13.16
N HIS A 44 -1.20 -2.79 13.44
CA HIS A 44 -2.30 -2.53 12.50
C HIS A 44 -2.30 -1.06 12.03
N ARG A 45 -2.20 -0.11 12.98
CA ARG A 45 -2.11 1.32 12.67
C ARG A 45 -0.85 1.69 11.87
N ARG A 46 0.28 1.04 12.13
CA ARG A 46 1.52 1.20 11.37
C ARG A 46 1.35 0.72 9.94
N MET A 47 0.87 -0.51 9.74
CA MET A 47 0.64 -1.08 8.40
C MET A 47 -0.37 -0.25 7.60
N TYR A 48 -1.43 0.25 8.23
CA TYR A 48 -2.38 1.16 7.56
C TYR A 48 -1.71 2.46 7.08
N ARG A 49 -0.80 3.03 7.89
CA ARG A 49 0.02 4.19 7.46
C ARG A 49 0.95 3.85 6.30
N GLU A 50 1.59 2.68 6.31
CA GLU A 50 2.44 2.23 5.20
C GLU A 50 1.64 2.05 3.89
N VAL A 51 0.45 1.43 3.95
CA VAL A 51 -0.49 1.28 2.82
C VAL A 51 -0.93 2.65 2.28
N THR A 52 -1.43 3.52 3.15
CA THR A 52 -1.94 4.84 2.77
C THR A 52 -0.83 5.74 2.22
N LEU A 53 0.39 5.67 2.76
CA LEU A 53 1.56 6.39 2.21
C LEU A 53 1.96 5.86 0.82
N ALA A 54 1.99 4.55 0.62
CA ALA A 54 2.27 3.94 -0.68
C ALA A 54 1.26 4.40 -1.74
N LEU A 55 -0.04 4.35 -1.41
CA LEU A 55 -1.12 4.82 -2.28
C LEU A 55 -1.01 6.33 -2.56
N ARG A 56 -0.87 7.20 -1.55
CA ARG A 56 -0.71 8.66 -1.76
C ARG A 56 0.50 9.01 -2.61
N SER A 57 1.59 8.27 -2.47
CA SER A 57 2.81 8.50 -3.27
C SER A 57 2.57 8.12 -4.74
N ALA A 58 2.05 6.92 -4.97
CA ALA A 58 1.84 6.39 -6.32
C ALA A 58 0.68 7.08 -7.07
N LEU A 59 -0.40 7.47 -6.38
CA LEU A 59 -1.51 8.24 -6.97
C LEU A 59 -1.09 9.67 -7.36
N ARG A 60 -0.27 10.33 -6.52
CA ARG A 60 0.29 11.66 -6.85
C ARG A 60 1.11 11.63 -8.13
N ASP A 61 1.90 10.58 -8.31
CA ASP A 61 2.66 10.34 -9.54
C ASP A 61 1.74 10.02 -10.73
N ALA A 62 0.70 9.19 -10.53
CA ALA A 62 -0.27 8.81 -11.57
C ALA A 62 -1.12 9.99 -12.09
N VAL A 63 -1.26 11.06 -11.30
CA VAL A 63 -1.99 12.31 -11.62
C VAL A 63 -1.07 13.40 -12.21
N ALA A 64 0.24 13.14 -12.31
CA ALA A 64 1.20 14.14 -12.79
C ALA A 64 1.01 14.48 -14.28
N GLU A 65 1.37 15.70 -14.67
CA GLU A 65 1.23 16.17 -16.07
C GLU A 65 2.21 15.48 -17.05
N PHE A 66 3.30 14.91 -16.53
CA PHE A 66 4.34 14.25 -17.31
C PHE A 66 4.16 12.73 -17.35
N SER A 67 4.12 12.17 -18.57
CA SER A 67 3.96 10.72 -18.82
C SER A 67 4.96 9.83 -18.05
N PHE A 68 6.22 10.26 -17.89
CA PHE A 68 7.22 9.49 -17.13
C PHE A 68 6.88 9.37 -15.63
N LEU A 69 6.25 10.40 -15.05
CA LEU A 69 5.74 10.35 -13.67
C LEU A 69 4.48 9.50 -13.60
N ARG A 70 3.54 9.64 -14.56
CA ARG A 70 2.34 8.79 -14.61
C ARG A 70 2.70 7.31 -14.69
N LEU A 71 3.63 6.94 -15.60
CA LEU A 71 4.19 5.59 -15.70
C LEU A 71 4.85 5.12 -14.39
N ARG A 72 5.59 5.99 -13.69
CA ARG A 72 6.18 5.66 -12.39
C ARG A 72 5.10 5.37 -11.34
N GLY A 73 4.07 6.21 -11.28
CA GLY A 73 2.92 6.05 -10.38
C GLY A 73 2.15 4.76 -10.65
N LEU A 74 1.81 4.48 -11.90
CA LEU A 74 1.10 3.27 -12.30
C LEU A 74 1.90 1.99 -12.02
N ARG A 75 3.22 1.97 -12.29
CA ARG A 75 4.09 0.83 -11.90
C ARG A 75 4.16 0.65 -10.38
N ASN A 76 4.24 1.74 -9.63
CA ASN A 76 4.25 1.69 -8.16
C ASN A 76 2.90 1.18 -7.61
N LEU A 77 1.77 1.62 -8.17
CA LEU A 77 0.44 1.09 -7.83
C LEU A 77 0.36 -0.42 -8.11
N LEU A 78 0.77 -0.87 -9.29
CA LEU A 78 0.74 -2.29 -9.65
C LEU A 78 1.58 -3.14 -8.70
N LYS A 79 2.82 -2.70 -8.40
CA LYS A 79 3.72 -3.36 -7.44
C LYS A 79 3.14 -3.37 -6.01
N SER A 80 2.48 -2.29 -5.59
CA SER A 80 1.80 -2.22 -4.30
C SER A 80 0.61 -3.20 -4.23
N LEU A 81 -0.26 -3.23 -5.24
CA LEU A 81 -1.39 -4.15 -5.29
C LEU A 81 -0.95 -5.62 -5.29
N GLN A 82 0.11 -5.96 -6.04
CA GLN A 82 0.74 -7.29 -6.00
C GLN A 82 1.29 -7.65 -4.61
N SER A 83 1.83 -6.69 -3.87
CA SER A 83 2.27 -6.88 -2.48
C SER A 83 1.09 -7.08 -1.52
N PHE A 84 0.04 -6.27 -1.68
CA PHE A 84 -1.17 -6.34 -0.85
C PHE A 84 -1.91 -7.67 -1.06
N ALA A 85 -2.01 -8.14 -2.30
CA ALA A 85 -2.61 -9.43 -2.66
C ALA A 85 -1.89 -10.66 -2.08
N LYS A 86 -0.60 -10.52 -1.75
CA LYS A 86 0.21 -11.59 -1.13
C LYS A 86 0.14 -11.57 0.41
N ASN A 87 -0.57 -10.62 1.01
CA ASN A 87 -0.61 -10.43 2.45
C ASN A 87 -2.06 -10.20 2.93
N ASP A 88 -2.64 -11.23 3.54
CA ASP A 88 -4.02 -11.23 4.04
C ASP A 88 -4.28 -10.20 5.14
N VAL A 89 -3.24 -9.72 5.83
CA VAL A 89 -3.35 -8.64 6.83
C VAL A 89 -3.41 -7.26 6.16
N ILE A 90 -2.76 -7.10 4.99
CA ILE A 90 -2.73 -5.84 4.24
C ILE A 90 -3.91 -5.69 3.29
N THR A 91 -4.44 -6.78 2.71
CA THR A 91 -5.64 -6.75 1.87
C THR A 91 -6.84 -6.00 2.49
N PRO A 92 -7.26 -6.23 3.76
CA PRO A 92 -8.35 -5.46 4.37
C PRO A 92 -7.97 -3.99 4.63
N LEU A 93 -6.69 -3.68 4.89
CA LEU A 93 -6.20 -2.30 5.02
C LEU A 93 -6.28 -1.55 3.68
N PHE A 94 -5.98 -2.22 2.57
CA PHE A 94 -6.21 -1.68 1.23
C PHE A 94 -7.71 -1.39 1.01
N ARG A 95 -8.61 -2.35 1.29
CA ARG A 95 -10.07 -2.14 1.17
C ARG A 95 -10.53 -0.93 2.00
N GLN A 96 -10.14 -0.86 3.27
CA GLN A 96 -10.45 0.26 4.16
C GLN A 96 -9.98 1.60 3.57
N SER A 97 -8.78 1.64 2.97
CA SER A 97 -8.24 2.86 2.35
C SER A 97 -9.11 3.37 1.18
N GLN A 98 -9.82 2.48 0.46
CA GLN A 98 -10.68 2.86 -0.66
C GLN A 98 -11.97 3.59 -0.24
N SER A 99 -12.27 3.68 1.06
CA SER A 99 -13.32 4.57 1.56
C SER A 99 -12.88 6.04 1.67
N VAL A 100 -11.57 6.33 1.55
CA VAL A 100 -11.00 7.68 1.61
C VAL A 100 -10.84 8.22 0.19
N PRO A 101 -11.52 9.32 -0.22
CA PRO A 101 -11.53 9.81 -1.60
C PRO A 101 -10.13 10.03 -2.20
N GLU A 102 -9.20 10.59 -1.42
CA GLU A 102 -7.81 10.87 -1.84
C GLU A 102 -6.96 9.59 -2.08
N LEU A 103 -7.47 8.42 -1.72
CA LEU A 103 -6.80 7.12 -1.85
C LEU A 103 -7.51 6.19 -2.84
N GLN A 104 -8.65 6.60 -3.41
CA GLN A 104 -9.41 5.79 -4.35
C GLN A 104 -8.66 5.63 -5.66
N VAL A 105 -8.22 4.41 -5.96
CA VAL A 105 -7.42 4.12 -7.15
C VAL A 105 -8.26 4.23 -8.42
N VAL A 106 -9.47 3.64 -8.42
CA VAL A 106 -10.30 3.53 -9.63
C VAL A 106 -10.64 4.90 -10.22
N PRO A 107 -11.26 5.88 -9.51
CA PRO A 107 -11.56 7.20 -10.08
C PRO A 107 -10.34 7.92 -10.66
N VAL A 108 -9.17 7.77 -10.02
CA VAL A 108 -7.92 8.38 -10.48
C VAL A 108 -7.48 7.80 -11.82
N LEU A 109 -7.50 6.47 -11.99
CA LEU A 109 -7.17 5.82 -13.27
C LEU A 109 -8.10 6.28 -14.40
N PHE A 110 -9.40 6.37 -14.11
CA PHE A 110 -10.37 6.87 -15.08
C PHE A 110 -10.07 8.32 -15.45
N GLN A 111 -10.03 9.23 -14.48
CA GLN A 111 -9.87 10.67 -14.75
C GLN A 111 -8.56 11.05 -15.44
N ASN A 112 -7.47 10.29 -15.24
CA ASN A 112 -6.12 10.68 -15.67
C ASN A 112 -5.53 9.78 -16.77
N THR A 113 -6.13 8.63 -17.09
CA THR A 113 -5.54 7.65 -18.02
C THR A 113 -6.55 6.94 -18.94
N LEU A 114 -7.71 6.51 -18.42
CA LEU A 114 -8.67 5.71 -19.21
C LEU A 114 -9.77 6.53 -19.88
N LYS A 115 -10.20 7.64 -19.25
CA LYS A 115 -11.21 8.54 -19.80
C LYS A 115 -10.70 9.14 -21.11
N GLN A 116 -11.45 8.92 -22.18
CA GLN A 116 -11.16 9.53 -23.46
C GLN A 116 -11.48 11.02 -23.45
N TYR A 117 -10.49 11.84 -23.81
CA TYR A 117 -10.71 13.19 -24.29
C TYR A 117 -11.36 13.09 -25.68
N LYS A 118 -12.69 13.13 -25.73
CA LYS A 118 -13.42 13.36 -26.98
C LYS A 118 -13.12 14.77 -27.46
N ASP A 119 -12.27 14.87 -28.48
CA ASP A 119 -12.05 16.07 -29.31
C ASP A 119 -12.13 17.38 -28.51
N GLU A 120 -11.29 17.52 -27.48
CA GLU A 120 -11.12 18.82 -26.83
C GLU A 120 -10.49 19.75 -27.89
N PRO A 121 -11.16 20.85 -28.27
CA PRO A 121 -10.82 21.58 -29.47
C PRO A 121 -9.39 22.12 -29.35
N VAL A 122 -8.54 21.75 -30.32
CA VAL A 122 -7.21 22.34 -30.46
C VAL A 122 -7.41 23.81 -30.83
N PHE A 123 -7.31 24.69 -29.84
CA PHE A 123 -7.42 26.13 -30.02
C PHE A 123 -6.41 26.61 -31.07
N ASN A 124 -6.88 27.45 -32.00
CA ASN A 124 -5.98 28.07 -32.96
C ASN A 124 -5.16 29.16 -32.27
N LEU A 125 -4.01 29.49 -32.87
CA LEU A 125 -3.10 30.52 -32.33
C LEU A 125 -3.73 31.94 -32.31
N ASP A 126 -4.92 32.12 -32.88
CA ASP A 126 -5.67 33.37 -32.87
C ASP A 126 -6.40 33.62 -31.53
N ASP A 127 -6.61 32.59 -30.69
CA ASP A 127 -7.34 32.68 -29.41
C ASP A 127 -6.45 33.08 -28.20
N ILE A 128 -5.17 33.40 -28.42
CA ILE A 128 -4.15 33.53 -27.35
C ILE A 128 -4.40 34.71 -26.37
N PHE A 129 -5.06 35.78 -26.82
CA PHE A 129 -5.16 37.02 -26.04
C PHE A 129 -6.37 37.05 -25.08
N GLY A 130 -6.26 36.36 -23.95
CA GLY A 130 -7.12 36.61 -22.77
C GLY A 130 -7.56 35.40 -21.93
N VAL A 131 -7.15 34.18 -22.29
CA VAL A 131 -7.57 32.95 -21.59
C VAL A 131 -6.63 32.56 -20.44
N GLU A 132 -7.18 31.95 -19.38
CA GLU A 132 -6.38 31.31 -18.33
C GLU A 132 -5.49 30.19 -18.92
N PRO A 133 -4.32 29.89 -18.32
CA PRO A 133 -3.45 28.83 -18.80
C PRO A 133 -4.14 27.47 -18.81
N LEU A 134 -4.53 27.00 -20.00
CA LEU A 134 -5.08 25.66 -20.18
C LEU A 134 -4.03 24.62 -19.77
N LYS A 135 -4.41 23.66 -18.93
CA LYS A 135 -3.53 22.54 -18.58
C LYS A 135 -3.32 21.63 -19.78
N ILE A 136 -2.20 21.80 -20.47
CA ILE A 136 -1.78 20.93 -21.58
C ILE A 136 -1.31 19.58 -21.02
N SER A 137 -2.26 18.75 -20.59
CA SER A 137 -2.00 17.37 -20.25
C SER A 137 -1.78 16.59 -21.54
N SER A 138 -0.61 15.96 -21.69
CA SER A 138 -0.40 15.01 -22.80
C SER A 138 -1.40 13.85 -22.67
N PRO A 139 -2.09 13.44 -23.76
CA PRO A 139 -2.97 12.27 -23.70
C PRO A 139 -2.19 11.03 -23.24
N ALA A 140 -2.87 10.09 -22.58
CA ALA A 140 -2.23 8.91 -22.03
C ALA A 140 -1.59 8.04 -23.13
N ALA A 141 -0.30 7.72 -22.99
CA ALA A 141 0.37 6.82 -23.91
C ALA A 141 -0.12 5.37 -23.74
N ASP A 142 0.05 4.54 -24.76
CA ASP A 142 -0.45 3.15 -24.78
C ASP A 142 0.11 2.28 -23.64
N SER A 143 1.35 2.53 -23.23
CA SER A 143 2.00 1.89 -22.07
C SER A 143 1.41 2.36 -20.73
N GLU A 144 0.91 3.59 -20.64
CA GLU A 144 0.18 4.07 -19.47
C GLU A 144 -1.20 3.43 -19.38
N VAL A 145 -1.92 3.39 -20.50
CA VAL A 145 -3.25 2.76 -20.60
C VAL A 145 -3.17 1.30 -20.17
N ALA A 146 -2.25 0.51 -20.72
CA ALA A 146 -2.13 -0.91 -20.36
C ALA A 146 -1.72 -1.14 -18.90
N LEU A 147 -0.84 -0.30 -18.34
CA LEU A 147 -0.53 -0.35 -16.90
C LEU A 147 -1.75 0.00 -16.05
N ALA A 148 -2.49 1.06 -16.40
CA ALA A 148 -3.72 1.43 -15.69
C ALA A 148 -4.78 0.32 -15.75
N LEU A 149 -4.89 -0.40 -16.86
CA LEU A 149 -5.78 -1.56 -16.98
C LEU A 149 -5.35 -2.73 -16.08
N ARG A 150 -4.05 -3.04 -15.99
CA ARG A 150 -3.53 -4.04 -15.04
C ARG A 150 -3.72 -3.61 -13.57
N VAL A 151 -3.59 -2.32 -13.25
CA VAL A 151 -3.90 -1.78 -11.90
C VAL A 151 -5.41 -1.90 -11.60
N LEU A 152 -6.26 -1.56 -12.57
CA LEU A 152 -7.72 -1.66 -12.46
C LEU A 152 -8.18 -3.10 -12.20
N GLU A 153 -7.64 -4.07 -12.94
CA GLU A 153 -7.86 -5.50 -12.71
C GLU A 153 -7.50 -5.89 -11.27
N GLY A 154 -6.30 -5.53 -10.81
CA GLY A 154 -5.85 -5.78 -9.44
C GLY A 154 -6.78 -5.19 -8.37
N CYS A 155 -7.26 -3.95 -8.56
CA CYS A 155 -8.25 -3.34 -7.68
C CYS A 155 -9.59 -4.10 -7.68
N CYS A 156 -10.08 -4.49 -8.85
CA CYS A 156 -11.33 -5.24 -9.02
C CYS A 156 -11.28 -6.67 -8.46
N LEU A 157 -10.09 -7.27 -8.37
CA LEU A 157 -9.86 -8.56 -7.70
C LEU A 157 -9.81 -8.41 -6.17
N LEU A 158 -9.13 -7.37 -5.67
CA LEU A 158 -8.95 -7.16 -4.23
C LEU A 158 -10.17 -6.56 -3.53
N HIS A 159 -11.02 -5.80 -4.23
CA HIS A 159 -12.12 -5.04 -3.65
C HIS A 159 -13.36 -5.02 -4.55
N SER A 160 -14.52 -5.45 -4.02
CA SER A 160 -15.79 -5.50 -4.76
C SER A 160 -16.31 -4.12 -5.14
N GLU A 161 -16.29 -3.15 -4.23
CA GLU A 161 -16.80 -1.80 -4.52
C GLU A 161 -15.95 -1.10 -5.61
N SER A 162 -14.67 -1.44 -5.71
CA SER A 162 -13.81 -0.97 -6.80
C SER A 162 -14.22 -1.56 -8.16
N ARG A 163 -14.76 -2.78 -8.19
CA ARG A 163 -15.35 -3.41 -9.38
C ARG A 163 -16.67 -2.74 -9.75
N ASP A 164 -17.53 -2.50 -8.78
CA ASP A 164 -18.83 -1.84 -8.99
C ASP A 164 -18.63 -0.41 -9.51
N LEU A 165 -17.65 0.32 -8.96
CA LEU A 165 -17.27 1.66 -9.40
C LEU A 165 -16.66 1.65 -10.81
N ALA A 166 -15.84 0.66 -11.15
CA ALA A 166 -15.35 0.48 -12.52
C ALA A 166 -16.50 0.23 -13.51
N GLN A 167 -17.49 -0.59 -13.13
CA GLN A 167 -18.68 -0.82 -13.95
C GLN A 167 -19.51 0.45 -14.14
N GLN A 168 -19.73 1.24 -13.09
CA GLN A 168 -20.42 2.54 -13.16
C GLN A 168 -19.71 3.53 -14.09
N LEU A 169 -18.38 3.56 -14.07
CA LEU A 169 -17.54 4.36 -14.96
C LEU A 169 -17.43 3.78 -16.39
N ASN A 170 -18.24 2.77 -16.74
CA ASN A 170 -18.25 2.11 -18.05
C ASN A 170 -16.87 1.51 -18.46
N ALA A 171 -16.10 1.00 -17.50
CA ALA A 171 -14.76 0.41 -17.71
C ALA A 171 -14.64 -0.48 -18.95
N VAL A 172 -15.64 -1.32 -19.22
CA VAL A 172 -15.63 -2.26 -20.35
C VAL A 172 -15.67 -1.51 -21.70
N LYS A 173 -16.45 -0.43 -21.81
CA LYS A 173 -16.52 0.38 -23.04
C LYS A 173 -15.24 1.19 -23.25
N GLU A 174 -14.66 1.73 -22.19
CA GLU A 174 -13.37 2.42 -22.29
C GLU A 174 -12.23 1.44 -22.61
N PHE A 175 -12.25 0.23 -22.03
CA PHE A 175 -11.30 -0.85 -22.34
C PHE A 175 -11.35 -1.27 -23.81
N GLU A 176 -12.54 -1.49 -24.37
CA GLU A 176 -12.74 -1.75 -25.80
C GLU A 176 -12.27 -0.57 -26.66
N ALA A 177 -12.70 0.65 -26.34
CA ALA A 177 -12.37 1.84 -27.10
C ALA A 177 -10.88 2.22 -27.05
N CYS A 178 -10.17 1.83 -25.99
CA CYS A 178 -8.72 2.00 -25.86
C CYS A 178 -7.91 0.84 -26.48
N ARG A 179 -8.54 -0.12 -27.16
CA ARG A 179 -7.89 -1.34 -27.70
C ARG A 179 -7.14 -2.13 -26.62
N GLY A 180 -7.71 -2.21 -25.41
CA GLY A 180 -7.03 -2.74 -24.23
C GLY A 180 -6.47 -4.15 -24.39
N ILE A 181 -7.22 -5.04 -25.07
CA ILE A 181 -6.77 -6.42 -25.36
C ILE A 181 -5.51 -6.42 -26.24
N GLU A 182 -5.49 -5.61 -27.29
CA GLU A 182 -4.40 -5.56 -28.26
C GLU A 182 -3.13 -4.98 -27.62
N LYS A 183 -3.25 -3.87 -26.86
CA LYS A 183 -2.14 -3.23 -26.15
C LYS A 183 -1.54 -4.12 -25.04
N ILE A 184 -2.39 -4.84 -24.30
CA ILE A 184 -1.92 -5.81 -23.29
C ILE A 184 -1.20 -6.98 -23.97
N ALA A 185 -1.73 -7.49 -25.10
CA ALA A 185 -1.12 -8.57 -25.86
C ALA A 185 0.20 -8.17 -26.55
N GLU A 186 0.41 -6.89 -26.85
CA GLU A 186 1.70 -6.37 -27.32
C GLU A 186 2.73 -6.32 -26.19
N LEU A 187 2.40 -5.69 -25.06
CA LEU A 187 3.33 -5.58 -23.93
C LEU A 187 3.71 -6.93 -23.29
N MET A 188 2.84 -7.94 -23.39
CA MET A 188 3.16 -9.32 -22.98
C MET A 188 4.19 -10.02 -23.89
N LYS A 189 4.47 -9.50 -25.09
CA LYS A 189 5.55 -10.01 -25.95
C LYS A 189 6.90 -9.42 -25.56
N ASP A 190 6.92 -8.14 -25.18
CA ASP A 190 8.15 -7.45 -24.75
C ASP A 190 8.68 -7.98 -23.41
N GLU A 191 7.78 -8.41 -22.51
CA GLU A 191 8.11 -8.95 -21.17
C GLU A 191 8.82 -10.33 -21.23
N GLN A 192 9.03 -10.93 -22.41
CA GLN A 192 9.78 -12.19 -22.60
C GLN A 192 11.25 -12.02 -23.08
N VAL A 193 11.77 -10.80 -23.19
CA VAL A 193 13.09 -10.56 -23.84
C VAL A 193 14.24 -10.33 -22.84
N ASP A 194 13.99 -10.11 -21.55
CA ASP A 194 14.99 -9.60 -20.58
C ASP A 194 15.40 -10.61 -19.47
N GLU A 195 15.31 -11.93 -19.74
CA GLU A 195 15.95 -13.00 -18.94
C GLU A 195 16.97 -13.81 -19.76
N SER A 196 17.91 -13.13 -20.45
CA SER A 196 19.07 -13.82 -21.06
C SER A 196 20.32 -12.94 -21.30
N VAL A 197 20.90 -12.37 -20.24
CA VAL A 197 22.33 -11.95 -20.20
C VAL A 197 22.92 -12.23 -18.80
#